data_AF-A0A8X6LU11-F1
#
_entry.id   AF-A0A8X6LU11-F1
#
_cell.length_a   1.000
_cell.length_b   1.000
_cell.length_c   1.000
_cell.angle_alpha   90.00
_cell.angle_beta   90.00
_cell.angle_gamma   90.00
#
_symmetry.space_group_name_H-M   'P 1'
#
loop_
_entity.id
_entity.type
_entity.pdbx_description
1 polymer ?
#
loop_
_entity_poly.entity_id
_entity_poly.type
_entity_poly.pdbx_seq_one_letter_code
_entity_poly.pdbx_strand_id
1 'polypeptide(L)'
;GFEELLNFGFWDFVINLYENDIPLRNVDDLAIALTPYRGSSFLSSLQLSVDDGNKKSPLDEFVFSACDGFVYKVSSKSIVSTNSKIRIFRAPRVGVFDRKFIQYLINEKLRSSVINDYQLYLQTDVSPEESYIPTILMNSHFRDSVYLAPIQKTMHLSNENFLSYFYVCKQVEKNFRVLIDDALERFCAKAKLPVDNLSLESILRLYITPCLVPLDTCCTSKLIMSYSKITDFSYWIDVSLFNRTSEKYFDARLMLQPIVRSRFCFGDGDLRMVFISPWIGHLKPFEPQWSRFDLEIFSPLPYGPAYSNDVLIHLLFSDETGGSNCKSDQKSNPLKFESPTDSIKINLFLISPDHEKKCSTDVILFQENKKNESSQTEGHISMKSILMPCKNMEPGQWTLQLYQLEPTKSRKYIFPVYLLDLQDEDYINIHMKEIAQLWELKYFDFIKKNDQSDFIEPEIKYTSPSSQYLSHTSGKKKTNSVKIPNSKKEKFLVGNSGFHHWYICGGGFASTFILCMIFLLFFFRKYFRLNLLWVYILSLILVVFLQVILFFTLCEQ
;
A
#
# COMPACT_ATOMS: atom_id res chain seq x y z
N GLY A 1 6.98 30.70 -2.86
CA GLY A 1 6.33 29.40 -3.05
C GLY A 1 5.77 29.25 -4.46
N PHE A 2 4.46 29.08 -4.60
CA PHE A 2 3.83 28.83 -5.90
C PHE A 2 4.04 29.96 -6.93
N GLU A 3 4.04 31.22 -6.50
CA GLU A 3 4.27 32.36 -7.40
C GLU A 3 5.68 32.33 -8.00
N GLU A 4 6.69 32.04 -7.18
CA GLU A 4 8.06 31.83 -7.64
C GLU A 4 8.13 30.65 -8.61
N LEU A 5 7.50 29.51 -8.28
CA LEU A 5 7.46 28.35 -9.18
C LEU A 5 6.85 28.68 -10.53
N LEU A 6 5.78 29.50 -10.60
CA LEU A 6 5.21 29.93 -11.87
C LEU A 6 6.19 30.77 -12.71
N ASN A 7 7.11 31.49 -12.07
CA ASN A 7 8.17 32.24 -12.74
C ASN A 7 9.35 31.33 -13.16
N PHE A 8 9.49 30.14 -12.57
CA PHE A 8 10.54 29.18 -12.89
C PHE A 8 10.08 28.12 -13.90
N GLY A 9 10.52 28.30 -15.15
CA GLY A 9 10.49 27.26 -16.19
C GLY A 9 9.12 26.63 -16.47
N PHE A 10 9.16 25.45 -17.08
CA PHE A 10 7.99 24.65 -17.42
C PHE A 10 7.91 23.43 -16.50
N TRP A 11 6.77 23.27 -15.83
CA TRP A 11 6.43 22.11 -15.01
C TRP A 11 4.94 21.80 -15.17
N ASP A 12 4.58 20.52 -15.03
CA ASP A 12 3.19 20.07 -15.20
C ASP A 12 2.44 20.06 -13.86
N PHE A 13 3.10 19.58 -12.81
CA PHE A 13 2.54 19.42 -11.48
C PHE A 13 3.44 20.06 -10.42
N VAL A 14 2.82 20.51 -9.33
CA VAL A 14 3.52 20.80 -8.08
C VAL A 14 3.00 19.87 -6.99
N ILE A 15 3.92 19.30 -6.21
CA ILE A 15 3.64 18.42 -5.08
C ILE A 15 4.23 19.09 -3.85
N ASN A 16 3.42 19.30 -2.82
CA ASN A 16 3.92 19.80 -1.55
C ASN A 16 4.32 18.63 -0.64
N LEU A 17 5.54 18.69 -0.13
CA LEU A 17 6.14 17.68 0.75
C LEU A 17 6.64 18.36 2.03
N TYR A 18 6.67 17.60 3.11
CA TYR A 18 7.25 17.97 4.40
C TYR A 18 8.63 17.34 4.58
N GLU A 19 9.40 17.84 5.54
CA GLU A 19 10.75 17.32 5.86
C GLU A 19 10.75 15.84 6.25
N ASN A 20 9.64 15.36 6.81
CA ASN A 20 9.46 13.98 7.23
C ASN A 20 8.78 13.09 6.16
N ASP A 21 8.51 13.61 4.97
CA ASP A 21 7.99 12.80 3.86
C ASP A 21 9.10 12.00 3.20
N ILE A 22 8.85 10.70 2.98
CA ILE A 22 9.81 9.77 2.37
C ILE A 22 9.23 9.25 1.05
N PRO A 23 9.96 9.34 -0.08
CA PRO A 23 9.51 8.78 -1.35
C PRO A 23 9.44 7.25 -1.26
N LEU A 24 8.25 6.68 -1.49
CA LEU A 24 8.05 5.22 -1.58
C LEU A 24 8.25 4.67 -3.00
N ARG A 25 8.37 5.56 -3.98
CA ARG A 25 8.58 5.27 -5.41
C ARG A 25 9.65 6.23 -5.94
N ASN A 26 10.35 5.84 -6.98
CA ASN A 26 11.30 6.73 -7.64
C ASN A 26 10.55 7.82 -8.45
N VAL A 27 11.30 8.83 -8.89
CA VAL A 27 10.75 9.98 -9.60
C VAL A 27 10.17 9.59 -10.97
N ASP A 28 10.78 8.62 -11.67
CA ASP A 28 10.32 8.17 -12.99
C ASP A 28 8.96 7.47 -12.93
N ASP A 29 8.76 6.58 -11.95
CA ASP A 29 7.49 5.90 -11.69
C ASP A 29 6.39 6.93 -11.40
N LEU A 30 6.71 7.95 -10.59
CA LEU A 30 5.80 9.04 -10.28
C LEU A 30 5.45 9.87 -11.52
N ALA A 31 6.46 10.21 -12.34
CA ALA A 31 6.26 10.96 -13.57
C ALA A 31 5.40 10.18 -14.58
N ILE A 32 5.66 8.89 -14.77
CA ILE A 32 4.86 8.00 -15.63
C ILE A 32 3.43 7.92 -15.11
N ALA A 33 3.23 7.78 -13.80
CA ALA A 33 1.91 7.69 -13.19
C ALA A 33 1.08 8.98 -13.37
N LEU A 34 1.71 10.15 -13.26
CA LEU A 34 1.02 11.44 -13.37
C LEU A 34 0.84 11.93 -14.81
N THR A 35 1.68 11.49 -15.76
CA THR A 35 1.66 11.95 -17.16
C THR A 35 0.28 11.87 -17.85
N PRO A 36 -0.51 10.79 -17.70
CA PRO A 36 -1.84 10.71 -18.31
C PRO A 36 -2.86 11.72 -17.76
N TYR A 37 -2.58 12.31 -16.60
CA TYR A 37 -3.49 13.17 -15.86
C TYR A 37 -3.08 14.65 -15.87
N ARG A 38 -2.19 15.06 -16.79
CA ARG A 38 -1.84 16.47 -16.98
C ARG A 38 -3.10 17.31 -17.15
N GLY A 39 -3.18 18.46 -16.45
CA GLY A 39 -4.40 19.26 -16.37
C GLY A 39 -5.31 18.91 -15.20
N SER A 40 -4.98 17.90 -14.39
CA SER A 40 -5.78 17.46 -13.24
C SER A 40 -5.05 17.68 -11.92
N SER A 41 -5.81 17.87 -10.84
CA SER A 41 -5.29 17.96 -9.47
C SER A 41 -5.70 16.74 -8.65
N PHE A 42 -4.94 16.42 -7.62
CA PHE A 42 -5.15 15.27 -6.76
C PHE A 42 -5.23 15.70 -5.31
N LEU A 43 -6.30 15.28 -4.64
CA LEU A 43 -6.48 15.39 -3.19
C LEU A 43 -6.61 13.98 -2.61
N SER A 44 -6.04 13.75 -1.43
CA SER A 44 -6.06 12.43 -0.79
C SER A 44 -7.44 12.03 -0.28
N SER A 45 -8.14 12.98 0.34
CA SER A 45 -9.54 12.87 0.72
C SER A 45 -10.17 14.26 0.75
N LEU A 46 -11.50 14.31 0.80
CA LEU A 46 -12.24 15.57 0.83
C LEU A 46 -13.37 15.48 1.84
N GLN A 47 -13.41 16.42 2.77
CA GLN A 47 -14.46 16.56 3.78
C GLN A 47 -15.18 17.89 3.57
N LEU A 48 -16.51 17.85 3.50
CA LEU A 48 -17.34 19.06 3.46
C LEU A 48 -17.63 19.50 4.89
N SER A 49 -17.33 20.74 5.25
CA SER A 49 -17.35 21.16 6.66
C SER A 49 -18.74 21.48 7.23
N VAL A 50 -19.81 21.51 6.43
CA VAL A 50 -21.10 22.10 6.87
C VAL A 50 -22.35 21.21 6.74
N ASP A 51 -22.36 20.10 6.00
CA ASP A 51 -23.66 19.62 5.46
C ASP A 51 -24.23 18.29 5.99
N ASP A 52 -23.71 17.74 7.10
CA ASP A 52 -24.11 16.37 7.48
C ASP A 52 -24.56 16.22 8.94
N GLY A 53 -25.36 17.16 9.46
CA GLY A 53 -26.08 17.04 10.76
C GLY A 53 -25.20 16.82 12.01
N ASN A 54 -23.89 16.66 11.81
CA ASN A 54 -22.87 16.34 12.77
C ASN A 54 -22.23 17.65 13.22
N LYS A 55 -21.98 17.72 14.53
CA LYS A 55 -21.42 18.87 15.24
C LYS A 55 -20.33 19.55 14.41
N LYS A 56 -20.59 20.80 13.99
CA LYS A 56 -19.54 21.70 13.48
C LYS A 56 -18.36 21.64 14.45
N SER A 57 -17.14 21.57 13.92
CA SER A 57 -15.98 21.70 14.78
C SER A 57 -16.09 23.05 15.50
N PRO A 58 -15.99 23.09 16.84
CA PRO A 58 -16.08 24.36 17.59
C PRO A 58 -15.00 25.36 17.14
N LEU A 59 -13.93 24.89 16.47
CA LEU A 59 -12.88 25.74 15.91
C LEU A 59 -13.35 26.51 14.66
N ASP A 60 -14.34 26.03 13.93
CA ASP A 60 -14.81 26.66 12.68
C ASP A 60 -15.59 27.95 12.93
N GLU A 61 -15.98 28.21 14.19
CA GLU A 61 -16.68 29.41 14.64
C GLU A 61 -15.74 30.57 14.98
N PHE A 62 -14.42 30.39 14.89
CA PHE A 62 -13.45 31.38 15.34
C PHE A 62 -12.55 31.89 14.21
N VAL A 63 -12.13 33.14 14.36
CA VAL A 63 -11.13 33.80 13.53
C VAL A 63 -9.79 33.63 14.22
N PHE A 64 -8.81 33.15 13.47
CA PHE A 64 -7.43 32.97 13.95
C PHE A 64 -6.49 33.98 13.29
N SER A 65 -5.47 34.40 14.04
CA SER A 65 -4.40 35.28 13.56
C SER A 65 -3.06 34.78 14.09
N ALA A 66 -2.05 34.70 13.22
CA ALA A 66 -0.69 34.31 13.59
C ALA A 66 0.15 35.55 13.94
N CYS A 67 0.72 35.59 15.14
CA CYS A 67 1.62 36.66 15.61
C CYS A 67 2.67 36.06 16.54
N ASP A 68 3.91 36.55 16.51
CA ASP A 68 5.00 36.13 17.41
C ASP A 68 5.23 34.61 17.50
N GLY A 69 4.98 33.89 16.40
CA GLY A 69 5.12 32.42 16.34
C GLY A 69 3.96 31.63 16.95
N PHE A 70 2.88 32.29 17.36
CA PHE A 70 1.67 31.66 17.91
C PHE A 70 0.46 31.96 17.03
N VAL A 71 -0.55 31.07 17.09
CA VAL A 71 -1.85 31.26 16.44
C VAL A 71 -2.89 31.57 17.51
N TYR A 72 -3.42 32.79 17.49
CA TYR A 72 -4.38 33.29 18.47
C TYR A 72 -5.78 33.26 17.91
N LYS A 73 -6.73 32.81 18.73
CA LYS A 73 -8.15 33.09 18.52
C LYS A 73 -8.42 34.56 18.82
N VAL A 74 -8.77 35.34 17.80
CA VAL A 74 -8.93 36.80 17.91
C VAL A 74 -10.39 37.26 17.89
N SER A 75 -11.29 36.48 17.27
CA SER A 75 -12.71 36.82 17.18
C SER A 75 -13.56 35.58 16.91
N SER A 76 -14.88 35.74 16.86
CA SER A 76 -15.80 34.76 16.30
C SER A 76 -16.15 35.10 14.84
N LYS A 77 -16.33 34.08 14.02
CA LYS A 77 -16.89 34.20 12.67
C LYS A 77 -18.40 34.36 12.83
N SER A 78 -18.97 35.46 12.33
CA SER A 78 -20.41 35.52 12.12
C SER A 78 -20.75 34.36 11.19
N ILE A 79 -21.65 33.46 11.63
CA ILE A 79 -22.06 32.29 10.84
C ILE A 79 -22.32 32.77 9.42
N VAL A 80 -21.49 32.34 8.48
CA VAL A 80 -21.82 32.52 7.07
C VAL A 80 -23.10 31.74 6.90
N SER A 81 -24.22 32.44 6.77
CA SER A 81 -25.53 31.81 6.77
C SER A 81 -25.58 30.77 5.66
N THR A 82 -26.52 29.83 5.75
CA THR A 82 -26.81 28.79 4.76
C THR A 82 -27.00 29.28 3.31
N ASN A 83 -26.91 30.59 3.06
CA ASN A 83 -26.85 31.24 1.75
C ASN A 83 -25.40 31.57 1.30
N SER A 84 -24.36 30.96 1.88
CA SER A 84 -22.98 31.17 1.45
C SER A 84 -22.77 30.77 0.00
N LYS A 85 -22.22 31.67 -0.82
CA LYS A 85 -21.94 31.40 -2.25
C LYS A 85 -20.79 30.41 -2.46
N ILE A 86 -20.05 30.07 -1.41
CA ILE A 86 -18.99 29.06 -1.42
C ILE A 86 -19.28 27.94 -0.43
N ARG A 87 -18.83 26.73 -0.78
CA ARG A 87 -18.80 25.56 0.11
C ARG A 87 -17.40 25.37 0.64
N ILE A 88 -17.22 25.20 1.95
CA ILE A 88 -15.89 25.03 2.54
C ILE A 88 -15.53 23.54 2.54
N PHE A 89 -14.37 23.22 1.99
CA PHE A 89 -13.84 21.87 1.93
C PHE A 89 -12.54 21.77 2.71
N ARG A 90 -12.28 20.60 3.30
CA ARG A 90 -11.02 20.24 3.94
C ARG A 90 -10.42 19.01 3.29
N ALA A 91 -9.10 19.01 3.13
CA ALA A 91 -8.33 17.85 2.70
C ALA A 91 -7.04 17.79 3.52
N PRO A 92 -6.42 16.60 3.67
CA PRO A 92 -5.07 16.50 4.21
C PRO A 92 -4.10 17.39 3.45
N ARG A 93 -3.06 17.85 4.14
CA ARG A 93 -2.23 18.97 3.69
C ARG A 93 -1.51 18.70 2.36
N VAL A 94 -1.16 17.46 2.07
CA VAL A 94 -0.45 17.07 0.84
C VAL A 94 -1.42 16.87 -0.33
N GLY A 95 -1.09 17.49 -1.46
CA GLY A 95 -1.79 17.35 -2.72
C GLY A 95 -0.85 17.47 -3.92
N VAL A 96 -1.38 17.12 -5.09
CA VAL A 96 -0.74 17.37 -6.39
C VAL A 96 -1.60 18.37 -7.15
N PHE A 97 -1.01 19.45 -7.58
CA PHE A 97 -1.76 20.53 -8.22
C PHE A 97 -1.26 20.78 -9.63
N ASP A 98 -2.20 20.85 -10.57
CA ASP A 98 -1.92 21.24 -11.95
C ASP A 98 -1.47 22.71 -12.01
N ARG A 99 -0.55 23.00 -12.92
CA ARG A 99 -0.01 24.36 -13.11
C ARG A 99 -1.07 25.41 -13.40
N LYS A 100 -2.11 25.11 -14.20
CA LYS A 100 -3.16 26.08 -14.53
C LYS A 100 -4.01 26.39 -13.31
N PHE A 101 -4.29 25.39 -12.49
CA PHE A 101 -4.96 25.62 -11.21
C PHE A 101 -4.11 26.51 -10.29
N ILE A 102 -2.80 26.29 -10.21
CA ILE A 102 -1.90 27.15 -9.43
C ILE A 102 -1.87 28.60 -9.97
N GLN A 103 -1.88 28.77 -11.30
CA GLN A 103 -1.98 30.09 -11.92
C GLN A 103 -3.30 30.79 -11.59
N TYR A 104 -4.42 30.06 -11.61
CA TYR A 104 -5.71 30.54 -11.15
C TYR A 104 -5.69 30.89 -9.66
N LEU A 105 -5.09 30.02 -8.83
CA LEU A 105 -5.01 30.18 -7.38
C LEU A 105 -4.29 31.47 -6.98
N ILE A 106 -3.29 31.92 -7.73
CA ILE A 106 -2.51 33.12 -7.41
C ILE A 106 -3.10 34.39 -8.06
N ASN A 107 -3.56 34.29 -9.31
CA ASN A 107 -3.97 35.46 -10.07
C ASN A 107 -5.41 35.87 -9.75
N GLU A 108 -5.55 36.96 -9.00
CA GLU A 108 -6.84 37.54 -8.61
C GLU A 108 -7.78 37.82 -9.79
N LYS A 109 -7.23 38.21 -10.95
CA LYS A 109 -8.00 38.50 -12.17
C LYS A 109 -8.60 37.25 -12.82
N LEU A 110 -8.01 36.07 -12.55
CA LEU A 110 -8.53 34.80 -13.04
C LEU A 110 -9.56 34.20 -12.08
N ARG A 111 -9.45 34.47 -10.78
CA ARG A 111 -10.40 33.99 -9.76
C ARG A 111 -11.75 34.66 -9.89
N SER A 112 -12.80 33.94 -9.51
CA SER A 112 -14.13 34.56 -9.39
C SER A 112 -14.14 35.62 -8.29
N SER A 113 -14.94 36.68 -8.47
CA SER A 113 -15.09 37.73 -7.45
C SER A 113 -15.53 37.15 -6.11
N VAL A 114 -16.41 36.15 -6.14
CA VAL A 114 -16.85 35.41 -4.94
C VAL A 114 -15.67 34.78 -4.22
N ILE A 115 -14.75 34.09 -4.92
CA ILE A 115 -13.58 33.50 -4.26
C ILE A 115 -12.64 34.58 -3.71
N ASN A 116 -12.51 35.73 -4.39
CA ASN A 116 -11.72 36.86 -3.92
C ASN A 116 -12.30 37.47 -2.63
N ASP A 117 -13.63 37.59 -2.54
CA ASP A 117 -14.32 38.12 -1.35
C ASP A 117 -14.13 37.24 -0.10
N TYR A 118 -13.88 35.94 -0.28
CA TYR A 118 -13.72 34.97 0.82
C TYR A 118 -12.26 34.63 1.17
N GLN A 119 -11.27 35.28 0.55
CA GLN A 119 -9.84 35.02 0.80
C GLN A 119 -9.48 35.17 2.27
N LEU A 120 -9.83 36.30 2.86
CA LEU A 120 -9.55 36.60 4.26
C LEU A 120 -10.24 35.59 5.20
N TYR A 121 -11.45 35.17 4.85
CA TYR A 121 -12.19 34.18 5.63
C TYR A 121 -11.46 32.83 5.68
N LEU A 122 -10.93 32.38 4.54
CA LEU A 122 -10.21 31.10 4.44
C LEU A 122 -8.81 31.20 5.07
N GLN A 123 -8.13 32.34 4.95
CA GLN A 123 -6.80 32.57 5.53
C GLN A 123 -6.83 32.68 7.07
N THR A 124 -7.98 33.01 7.65
CA THR A 124 -8.18 33.11 9.11
C THR A 124 -8.85 31.86 9.70
N ASP A 125 -8.79 30.74 8.99
CA ASP A 125 -9.12 29.42 9.52
C ASP A 125 -8.04 28.91 10.49
N VAL A 126 -8.36 27.91 11.31
CA VAL A 126 -7.39 27.31 12.26
C VAL A 126 -6.27 26.54 11.55
N SER A 127 -6.61 25.94 10.42
CA SER A 127 -5.69 25.16 9.57
C SER A 127 -5.93 25.55 8.11
N PRO A 128 -5.57 26.79 7.70
CA PRO A 128 -5.80 27.28 6.36
C PRO A 128 -5.12 26.39 5.30
N GLU A 129 -4.01 25.73 5.64
CA GLU A 129 -3.34 24.77 4.78
C GLU A 129 -4.20 23.54 4.41
N GLU A 130 -5.16 23.16 5.26
CA GLU A 130 -6.07 22.03 5.01
C GLU A 130 -7.38 22.47 4.32
N SER A 131 -7.76 23.75 4.41
CA SER A 131 -9.05 24.23 3.92
C SER A 131 -8.98 25.17 2.71
N TYR A 132 -7.95 26.01 2.63
CA TYR A 132 -7.86 27.08 1.63
C TYR A 132 -7.78 26.56 0.20
N ILE A 133 -6.78 25.72 -0.11
CA ILE A 133 -6.58 25.18 -1.46
C ILE A 133 -7.74 24.27 -1.88
N PRO A 134 -8.17 23.28 -1.06
CA PRO A 134 -9.30 22.43 -1.41
C PRO A 134 -10.60 23.22 -1.64
N THR A 135 -10.85 24.25 -0.82
CA THR A 135 -12.03 25.11 -1.00
C THR A 135 -11.97 25.87 -2.31
N ILE A 136 -10.85 26.53 -2.64
CA ILE A 136 -10.73 27.28 -3.89
C ILE A 136 -10.84 26.34 -5.10
N LEU A 137 -10.17 25.19 -5.04
CA LEU A 137 -10.20 24.17 -6.09
C LEU A 137 -11.63 23.70 -6.37
N MET A 138 -12.35 23.28 -5.33
CA MET A 138 -13.69 22.70 -5.45
C MET A 138 -14.80 23.72 -5.76
N ASN A 139 -14.57 25.02 -5.54
CA ASN A 139 -15.50 26.09 -5.92
C ASN A 139 -15.10 26.79 -7.23
N SER A 140 -14.09 26.28 -7.93
CA SER A 140 -13.66 26.81 -9.23
C SER A 140 -14.11 25.93 -10.39
N HIS A 141 -13.85 26.37 -11.62
CA HIS A 141 -14.07 25.57 -12.82
C HIS A 141 -13.12 24.35 -12.92
N PHE A 142 -12.12 24.23 -12.06
CA PHE A 142 -11.24 23.06 -11.97
C PHE A 142 -11.84 21.90 -11.20
N ARG A 143 -13.02 22.06 -10.56
CA ARG A 143 -13.66 21.01 -9.77
C ARG A 143 -13.77 19.66 -10.49
N ASP A 144 -14.09 19.67 -11.77
CA ASP A 144 -14.30 18.45 -12.55
C ASP A 144 -12.98 17.76 -12.97
N SER A 145 -11.84 18.41 -12.69
CA SER A 145 -10.48 17.91 -12.94
C SER A 145 -9.78 17.47 -11.64
N VAL A 146 -10.54 17.18 -10.58
CA VAL A 146 -10.00 16.74 -9.30
C VAL A 146 -10.18 15.23 -9.12
N TYR A 147 -9.08 14.53 -8.89
CA TYR A 147 -9.08 13.13 -8.49
C TYR A 147 -8.94 13.02 -6.97
N LEU A 148 -9.85 12.26 -6.34
CA LEU A 148 -9.74 11.89 -4.94
C LEU A 148 -8.91 10.60 -4.82
N ALA A 149 -7.60 10.74 -5.02
CA ALA A 149 -6.66 9.63 -4.99
C ALA A 149 -5.44 10.02 -4.15
N PRO A 150 -5.19 9.36 -3.01
CA PRO A 150 -4.03 9.65 -2.18
C PRO A 150 -2.75 9.22 -2.90
N ILE A 151 -1.90 10.21 -3.22
CA ILE A 151 -0.51 10.00 -3.65
C ILE A 151 0.47 9.90 -2.47
N GLN A 152 -0.02 10.15 -1.25
CA GLN A 152 0.70 10.05 0.02
C GLN A 152 -0.04 9.08 0.93
N LYS A 153 0.70 8.29 1.71
CA LYS A 153 0.17 7.50 2.82
C LYS A 153 0.62 8.11 4.14
N THR A 154 -0.32 8.68 4.90
CA THR A 154 -0.05 9.18 6.26
C THR A 154 -0.22 8.03 7.26
N MET A 155 0.79 7.80 8.09
CA MET A 155 0.68 6.90 9.25
C MET A 155 0.08 7.68 10.43
N HIS A 156 -1.14 7.33 10.83
CA HIS A 156 -1.79 7.92 12.00
C HIS A 156 -1.40 7.14 13.25
N LEU A 157 -0.39 7.63 13.97
CA LEU A 157 -0.02 7.10 15.28
C LEU A 157 -1.00 7.61 16.34
N SER A 158 -1.86 6.75 16.88
CA SER A 158 -2.70 7.10 18.03
C SER A 158 -1.83 7.28 19.28
N ASN A 159 -2.13 8.32 20.09
CA ASN A 159 -1.34 8.74 21.26
C ASN A 159 -1.04 7.62 22.29
N GLU A 160 -1.84 6.55 22.35
CA GLU A 160 -1.58 5.43 23.27
C GLU A 160 -0.34 4.58 22.88
N ASN A 161 0.19 4.73 21.67
CA ASN A 161 1.35 3.97 21.20
C ASN A 161 2.66 4.79 21.21
N PHE A 162 2.66 6.08 21.54
CA PHE A 162 3.86 6.91 21.35
C PHE A 162 5.02 6.48 22.27
N LEU A 163 4.73 6.09 23.52
CA LEU A 163 5.73 5.56 24.46
C LEU A 163 6.23 4.17 24.06
N SER A 164 5.36 3.31 23.52
CA SER A 164 5.78 2.00 23.02
C SER A 164 6.68 2.15 21.79
N TYR A 165 6.42 3.11 20.90
CA TYR A 165 7.32 3.40 19.77
C TYR A 165 8.67 4.00 20.20
N PHE A 166 8.72 4.89 21.19
CA PHE A 166 10.00 5.44 21.67
C PHE A 166 10.86 4.37 22.37
N TYR A 167 10.22 3.49 23.15
CA TYR A 167 10.87 2.32 23.74
C TYR A 167 11.36 1.35 22.65
N VAL A 168 10.52 1.09 21.65
CA VAL A 168 10.88 0.31 20.46
C VAL A 168 12.07 0.94 19.75
N CYS A 169 12.13 2.26 19.53
CA CYS A 169 13.27 2.91 18.86
C CYS A 169 14.59 2.72 19.62
N LYS A 170 14.59 2.92 20.95
CA LYS A 170 15.81 2.74 21.77
C LYS A 170 16.23 1.27 21.85
N GLN A 171 15.26 0.36 21.98
CA GLN A 171 15.52 -1.07 21.98
C GLN A 171 16.01 -1.55 20.60
N VAL A 172 15.43 -1.02 19.53
CA VAL A 172 15.85 -1.27 18.15
C VAL A 172 17.29 -0.80 17.95
N GLU A 173 17.66 0.40 18.41
CA GLU A 173 19.04 0.88 18.34
C GLU A 173 20.01 -0.04 19.12
N LYS A 174 19.67 -0.43 20.35
CA LYS A 174 20.46 -1.38 21.16
C LYS A 174 20.63 -2.72 20.44
N ASN A 175 19.54 -3.25 19.87
CA ASN A 175 19.57 -4.50 19.12
C ASN A 175 20.43 -4.37 17.86
N PHE A 176 20.28 -3.28 17.09
CA PHE A 176 21.11 -3.03 15.90
C PHE A 176 22.57 -2.85 16.25
N ARG A 177 22.90 -2.27 17.39
CA ARG A 177 24.30 -2.12 17.84
C ARG A 177 25.00 -3.48 17.90
N VAL A 178 24.38 -4.46 18.56
CA VAL A 178 24.93 -5.82 18.67
C VAL A 178 24.99 -6.52 17.31
N LEU A 179 23.98 -6.33 16.47
CA LEU A 179 23.97 -6.86 15.09
C LEU A 179 25.13 -6.30 14.26
N ILE A 180 25.40 -5.00 14.37
CA ILE A 180 26.47 -4.33 13.66
C ILE A 180 27.82 -4.76 14.21
N ASP A 181 28.00 -4.82 15.53
CA ASP A 181 29.26 -5.27 16.15
C ASP A 181 29.62 -6.70 15.69
N ASP A 182 28.66 -7.63 15.68
CA ASP A 182 28.85 -8.99 15.15
C ASP A 182 29.14 -9.00 13.64
N ALA A 183 28.43 -8.18 12.85
CA ALA A 183 28.67 -8.06 11.42
C ALA A 183 30.07 -7.52 11.11
N LEU A 184 30.55 -6.55 11.88
CA LEU A 184 31.91 -5.99 11.79
C LEU A 184 32.96 -7.01 12.19
N GLU A 185 32.75 -7.78 13.26
CA GLU A 185 33.64 -8.88 13.67
C GLU A 185 33.79 -9.90 12.54
N ARG A 186 32.67 -10.36 11.96
CA ARG A 186 32.68 -11.30 10.82
C ARG A 186 33.36 -10.71 9.58
N PHE A 187 33.16 -9.42 9.33
CA PHE A 187 33.83 -8.71 8.24
C PHE A 187 35.34 -8.66 8.44
N CYS A 188 35.80 -8.23 9.62
CA CYS A 188 37.22 -8.16 9.98
C CYS A 188 37.87 -9.53 9.85
N ALA A 189 37.23 -10.58 10.38
CA ALA A 189 37.70 -11.95 10.24
C ALA A 189 37.84 -12.39 8.76
N LYS A 190 36.83 -12.11 7.92
CA LYS A 190 36.85 -12.44 6.48
C LYS A 190 37.90 -11.63 5.71
N ALA A 191 38.10 -10.36 6.06
CA ALA A 191 39.09 -9.46 5.47
C ALA A 191 40.52 -9.67 6.02
N LYS A 192 40.69 -10.57 7.00
CA LYS A 192 41.95 -10.79 7.73
C LYS A 192 42.47 -9.51 8.42
N LEU A 193 41.55 -8.63 8.81
CA LEU A 193 41.84 -7.49 9.67
C LEU A 193 41.81 -7.97 11.14
N PRO A 194 42.65 -7.42 12.03
CA PRO A 194 42.54 -7.71 13.45
C PRO A 194 41.13 -7.36 13.96
N VAL A 195 40.50 -8.30 14.65
CA VAL A 195 39.09 -8.19 15.10
C VAL A 195 38.89 -6.96 15.99
N ASP A 196 39.90 -6.61 16.80
CA ASP A 196 39.84 -5.47 17.71
C ASP A 196 40.04 -4.10 17.03
N ASN A 197 40.23 -4.05 15.71
CA ASN A 197 40.59 -2.79 15.05
C ASN A 197 39.43 -1.83 14.92
N LEU A 198 38.19 -2.31 14.76
CA LEU A 198 37.03 -1.47 14.54
C LEU A 198 36.00 -1.69 15.65
N SER A 199 35.57 -0.61 16.29
CA SER A 199 34.45 -0.64 17.22
C SER A 199 33.38 0.36 16.79
N LEU A 200 32.11 -0.05 16.86
CA LEU A 200 30.99 0.86 16.66
C LEU A 200 30.97 1.91 17.78
N GLU A 201 30.98 3.19 17.40
CA GLU A 201 30.78 4.30 18.32
C GLU A 201 29.29 4.61 18.42
N SER A 202 28.69 4.98 17.28
CA SER A 202 27.28 5.37 17.18
C SER A 202 26.66 4.98 15.84
N ILE A 203 25.34 4.80 15.84
CA ILE A 203 24.53 4.67 14.62
C ILE A 203 24.12 6.08 14.22
N LEU A 204 24.55 6.52 13.04
CA LEU A 204 24.25 7.85 12.52
C LEU A 204 22.87 7.89 11.87
N ARG A 205 22.59 6.89 11.02
CA ARG A 205 21.32 6.78 10.26
C ARG A 205 20.97 5.32 10.01
N LEU A 206 19.67 5.01 10.06
CA LEU A 206 19.12 3.70 9.73
C LEU A 206 18.05 3.85 8.64
N TYR A 207 18.26 3.20 7.51
CA TYR A 207 17.34 3.18 6.38
C TYR A 207 16.89 1.75 6.11
N ILE A 208 15.58 1.54 6.07
CA ILE A 208 14.98 0.26 5.70
C ILE A 208 14.38 0.43 4.31
N THR A 209 14.93 -0.32 3.35
CA THR A 209 14.55 -0.20 1.94
C THR A 209 14.03 -1.53 1.43
N PRO A 210 12.88 -1.58 0.72
CA PRO A 210 12.44 -2.81 0.10
C PRO A 210 13.43 -3.24 -0.99
N CYS A 211 13.74 -4.53 -1.05
CA CYS A 211 14.60 -5.08 -2.10
C CYS A 211 13.83 -5.07 -3.42
N LEU A 212 14.32 -4.27 -4.38
CA LEU A 212 13.75 -4.22 -5.73
C LEU A 212 13.94 -5.52 -6.51
N VAL A 213 15.03 -6.23 -6.20
CA VAL A 213 15.36 -7.55 -6.76
C VAL A 213 15.26 -8.57 -5.63
N PRO A 214 14.49 -9.65 -5.80
CA PRO A 214 14.40 -10.70 -4.79
C PRO A 214 15.77 -11.30 -4.51
N LEU A 215 16.04 -11.56 -3.23
CA LEU A 215 17.34 -12.11 -2.78
C LEU A 215 17.54 -13.55 -3.21
N ASP A 216 16.43 -14.28 -3.24
CA ASP A 216 16.38 -15.60 -3.80
C ASP A 216 16.06 -15.49 -5.28
N THR A 217 16.98 -15.94 -6.13
CA THR A 217 16.77 -16.02 -7.57
C THR A 217 15.51 -16.82 -7.93
N CYS A 218 15.05 -17.72 -7.05
CA CYS A 218 13.80 -18.46 -7.25
C CYS A 218 12.53 -17.66 -7.03
N CYS A 219 12.63 -16.46 -6.46
CA CYS A 219 11.52 -15.53 -6.37
C CYS A 219 11.47 -14.51 -7.53
N THR A 220 12.30 -14.65 -8.57
CA THR A 220 12.43 -13.65 -9.66
C THR A 220 11.34 -13.70 -10.73
N SER A 221 10.31 -14.54 -10.57
CA SER A 221 9.14 -14.50 -11.44
C SER A 221 8.52 -13.09 -11.43
N LYS A 222 8.12 -12.58 -12.60
CA LYS A 222 7.46 -11.26 -12.74
C LYS A 222 6.26 -11.12 -11.81
N LEU A 223 5.53 -12.22 -11.63
CA LEU A 223 4.35 -12.31 -10.77
C LEU A 223 4.74 -12.21 -9.29
N ILE A 224 5.83 -12.87 -8.88
CA ILE A 224 6.33 -12.88 -7.50
C ILE A 224 7.07 -11.58 -7.14
N MET A 225 7.70 -10.91 -8.11
CA MET A 225 8.43 -9.65 -7.90
C MET A 225 7.55 -8.53 -7.31
N SER A 226 6.25 -8.53 -7.60
CA SER A 226 5.32 -7.56 -6.99
C SER A 226 5.23 -7.77 -5.47
N TYR A 227 5.26 -9.03 -5.03
CA TYR A 227 5.22 -9.43 -3.64
C TYR A 227 6.59 -9.30 -2.96
N SER A 228 7.70 -9.48 -3.70
CA SER A 228 9.03 -9.32 -3.11
C SER A 228 9.30 -7.90 -2.62
N LYS A 229 8.72 -6.90 -3.30
CA LYS A 229 8.81 -5.49 -2.92
C LYS A 229 8.21 -5.18 -1.55
N ILE A 230 7.41 -6.10 -0.96
CA ILE A 230 6.78 -5.90 0.34
C ILE A 230 7.29 -6.87 1.42
N THR A 231 8.10 -7.87 1.08
CA THR A 231 8.59 -8.87 2.05
C THR A 231 10.09 -8.91 2.22
N ASP A 232 10.86 -8.47 1.22
CA ASP A 232 12.32 -8.44 1.31
C ASP A 232 12.78 -7.02 1.52
N PHE A 233 13.68 -6.83 2.47
CA PHE A 233 14.22 -5.52 2.74
C PHE A 233 15.72 -5.60 3.03
N SER A 234 16.39 -4.52 2.69
CA SER A 234 17.79 -4.26 2.99
C SER A 234 17.86 -3.12 3.99
N TYR A 235 18.75 -3.28 4.96
CA TYR A 235 18.97 -2.33 6.04
C TYR A 235 20.29 -1.62 5.79
N TRP A 236 20.19 -0.38 5.33
CA TRP A 236 21.35 0.48 5.12
C TRP A 236 21.59 1.29 6.39
N ILE A 237 22.78 1.15 6.94
CA ILE A 237 23.13 1.73 8.24
C ILE A 237 24.39 2.56 8.07
N ASP A 238 24.26 3.86 8.30
CA ASP A 238 25.40 4.75 8.41
C ASP A 238 25.85 4.75 9.87
N VAL A 239 27.12 4.46 10.10
CA VAL A 239 27.70 4.26 11.42
C VAL A 239 28.97 5.09 11.57
N SER A 240 29.24 5.58 12.77
CA SER A 240 30.56 6.10 13.12
C SER A 240 31.35 4.99 13.81
N LEU A 241 32.53 4.71 13.28
CA LEU A 241 33.41 3.66 13.73
C LEU A 241 34.70 4.27 14.27
N PHE A 242 35.20 3.69 15.36
CA PHE A 242 36.50 4.03 15.94
C PHE A 242 37.53 2.98 15.54
N ASN A 243 38.60 3.40 14.87
CA ASN A 243 39.74 2.54 14.58
C ASN A 243 40.72 2.56 15.76
N ARG A 244 40.86 1.46 16.49
CA ARG A 244 41.77 1.38 17.64
C ARG A 244 43.25 1.44 17.26
N THR A 245 43.63 0.95 16.07
CA THR A 245 45.04 0.98 15.63
C THR A 245 45.48 2.39 15.23
N SER A 246 44.59 3.14 14.55
CA SER A 246 44.94 4.48 14.08
C SER A 246 44.44 5.60 14.99
N GLU A 247 43.69 5.28 16.05
CA GLU A 247 43.03 6.23 16.95
C GLU A 247 42.20 7.30 16.21
N LYS A 248 41.47 6.88 15.19
CA LYS A 248 40.68 7.79 14.34
C LYS A 248 39.25 7.33 14.18
N TYR A 249 38.35 8.30 14.14
CA TYR A 249 36.96 8.12 13.77
C TYR A 249 36.80 8.18 12.25
N PHE A 250 35.91 7.35 11.74
CA PHE A 250 35.49 7.40 10.36
C PHE A 250 34.04 6.96 10.25
N ASP A 251 33.35 7.53 9.27
CA ASP A 251 31.98 7.14 9.00
C ASP A 251 31.98 6.04 7.95
N ALA A 252 31.11 5.04 8.13
CA ALA A 252 30.97 3.91 7.23
C ALA A 252 29.49 3.63 6.97
N ARG A 253 29.23 3.03 5.82
CA ARG A 253 27.92 2.56 5.40
C ARG A 253 27.92 1.05 5.30
N LEU A 254 26.94 0.44 5.94
CA LEU A 254 26.72 -1.00 5.99
C LEU A 254 25.41 -1.33 5.28
N MET A 255 25.36 -2.46 4.57
CA MET A 255 24.09 -3.07 4.18
C MET A 255 23.96 -4.42 4.86
N LEU A 256 23.03 -4.52 5.81
CA LEU A 256 22.63 -5.76 6.46
C LEU A 256 21.38 -6.34 5.81
N GLN A 257 21.33 -7.67 5.78
CA GLN A 257 20.26 -8.42 5.16
C GLN A 257 19.91 -9.67 5.97
N PRO A 258 18.63 -9.96 6.23
CA PRO A 258 18.24 -11.21 6.87
C PRO A 258 18.64 -12.43 6.03
N ILE A 259 19.34 -13.38 6.64
CA ILE A 259 19.64 -14.72 6.11
C ILE A 259 18.42 -15.61 6.26
N VAL A 260 17.81 -15.59 7.46
CA VAL A 260 16.60 -16.37 7.72
C VAL A 260 15.45 -15.69 7.02
N ARG A 261 14.89 -16.43 6.07
CA ARG A 261 13.83 -15.94 5.22
C ARG A 261 12.51 -16.26 5.90
N SER A 262 11.68 -15.25 6.12
CA SER A 262 10.25 -15.46 6.32
C SER A 262 9.57 -16.00 5.06
N ARG A 263 10.27 -15.92 3.92
CA ARG A 263 9.81 -16.29 2.58
C ARG A 263 10.66 -17.37 1.92
N PHE A 264 10.04 -18.44 1.47
CA PHE A 264 10.68 -19.57 0.80
C PHE A 264 10.09 -19.74 -0.59
N CYS A 265 10.92 -19.67 -1.65
CA CYS A 265 10.45 -19.83 -3.02
C CYS A 265 10.86 -21.17 -3.64
N PHE A 266 10.05 -21.67 -4.56
CA PHE A 266 10.23 -22.99 -5.17
C PHE A 266 10.22 -22.91 -6.70
N GLY A 267 11.21 -23.57 -7.31
CA GLY A 267 11.37 -23.63 -8.77
C GLY A 267 10.41 -24.60 -9.47
N ASP A 268 9.92 -25.62 -8.76
CA ASP A 268 9.06 -26.65 -9.31
C ASP A 268 7.73 -26.76 -8.54
N GLY A 269 6.67 -27.19 -9.24
CA GLY A 269 5.31 -27.39 -8.71
C GLY A 269 4.51 -26.14 -8.52
N ASP A 270 3.31 -26.28 -7.95
CA ASP A 270 2.33 -25.21 -7.93
C ASP A 270 2.55 -24.29 -6.75
N LEU A 271 2.98 -24.81 -5.59
CA LEU A 271 3.40 -23.95 -4.47
C LEU A 271 4.70 -23.24 -4.85
N ARG A 272 4.64 -21.93 -5.09
CA ARG A 272 5.80 -21.11 -5.46
C ARG A 272 6.41 -20.35 -4.32
N MET A 273 5.62 -20.02 -3.31
CA MET A 273 6.12 -19.28 -2.16
C MET A 273 5.37 -19.66 -0.90
N VAL A 274 6.11 -19.80 0.20
CA VAL A 274 5.56 -19.77 1.56
C VAL A 274 6.10 -18.54 2.26
N PHE A 275 5.21 -17.71 2.79
CA PHE A 275 5.57 -16.61 3.69
C PHE A 275 4.96 -16.84 5.07
N ILE A 276 5.75 -16.61 6.11
CA ILE A 276 5.34 -16.86 7.50
C ILE A 276 5.60 -15.59 8.30
N SER A 277 4.57 -15.11 8.99
CA SER A 277 4.69 -13.98 9.90
C SER A 277 3.95 -14.23 11.21
N PRO A 278 4.66 -14.24 12.36
CA PRO A 278 4.05 -14.13 13.68
C PRO A 278 3.69 -12.68 14.05
N TRP A 279 4.14 -11.69 13.26
CA TRP A 279 3.75 -10.28 13.41
C TRP A 279 2.34 -10.09 12.89
N ILE A 280 1.36 -10.64 13.57
CA ILE A 280 -0.02 -10.30 13.32
C ILE A 280 -0.31 -9.25 14.37
N GLY A 281 -0.44 -7.99 13.95
CA GLY A 281 -1.01 -6.97 14.85
C GLY A 281 -2.38 -7.46 15.39
N HIS A 282 -3.04 -6.69 16.23
CA HIS A 282 -4.41 -6.98 16.69
C HIS A 282 -5.47 -6.91 15.55
N LEU A 283 -5.17 -7.45 14.37
CA LEU A 283 -6.07 -7.68 13.27
C LEU A 283 -7.20 -8.55 13.78
N LYS A 284 -8.39 -7.95 13.90
CA LYS A 284 -9.62 -8.69 14.17
C LYS A 284 -9.87 -9.58 12.95
N PRO A 285 -9.90 -10.91 13.08
CA PRO A 285 -9.93 -11.86 11.97
C PRO A 285 -11.21 -11.84 11.11
N PHE A 286 -12.14 -10.89 11.34
CA PHE A 286 -13.47 -10.86 10.73
C PHE A 286 -13.79 -9.63 9.88
N GLU A 287 -12.87 -8.69 9.67
CA GLU A 287 -13.12 -7.62 8.71
C GLU A 287 -12.83 -8.09 7.28
N PRO A 288 -13.79 -8.01 6.33
CA PRO A 288 -13.64 -8.53 4.96
C PRO A 288 -12.64 -7.75 4.08
N GLN A 289 -11.91 -6.77 4.63
CA GLN A 289 -11.01 -5.90 3.87
C GLN A 289 -9.53 -6.27 4.05
N TRP A 290 -9.21 -7.56 3.84
CA TRP A 290 -7.84 -8.09 3.82
C TRP A 290 -6.95 -7.48 2.71
N SER A 291 -7.48 -6.59 1.86
CA SER A 291 -6.73 -5.83 0.86
C SER A 291 -5.96 -4.64 1.43
N ARG A 292 -6.08 -4.36 2.74
CA ARG A 292 -5.34 -3.29 3.44
C ARG A 292 -4.44 -3.88 4.52
N PHE A 293 -3.43 -4.63 4.12
CA PHE A 293 -2.30 -4.86 5.02
C PHE A 293 -1.57 -3.53 5.18
N ASP A 294 -1.71 -2.90 6.34
CA ASP A 294 -0.90 -1.74 6.67
C ASP A 294 0.56 -2.19 6.84
N LEU A 295 1.46 -1.45 6.19
CA LEU A 295 2.91 -1.63 6.20
C LEU A 295 3.52 -1.70 7.61
N GLU A 296 2.75 -1.32 8.64
CA GLU A 296 3.07 -1.47 10.06
C GLU A 296 3.36 -2.92 10.48
N ILE A 297 2.86 -3.91 9.71
CA ILE A 297 3.07 -5.35 9.95
C ILE A 297 4.37 -5.89 9.31
N PHE A 298 5.06 -5.10 8.49
CA PHE A 298 6.25 -5.55 7.77
C PHE A 298 7.50 -4.78 8.21
N SER A 299 7.78 -4.74 9.51
CA SER A 299 9.20 -4.69 9.90
C SER A 299 9.75 -6.11 9.70
N PRO A 300 10.49 -6.36 8.63
CA PRO A 300 10.86 -7.69 8.13
C PRO A 300 12.06 -8.21 8.92
N LEU A 301 11.92 -8.23 10.24
CA LEU A 301 12.91 -8.81 11.11
C LEU A 301 12.90 -10.32 10.86
N PRO A 302 14.06 -11.00 10.92
CA PRO A 302 14.15 -12.46 10.78
C PRO A 302 13.51 -13.22 11.96
N TYR A 303 12.85 -12.50 12.87
CA TYR A 303 12.20 -13.02 14.06
C TYR A 303 10.87 -12.31 14.32
N GLY A 304 10.00 -12.99 15.06
CA GLY A 304 8.72 -12.53 15.59
C GLY A 304 8.75 -12.15 17.06
N PRO A 305 7.67 -11.53 17.58
CA PRO A 305 7.49 -11.40 19.01
C PRO A 305 7.06 -12.73 19.61
N ALA A 306 7.70 -13.14 20.70
CA ALA A 306 7.24 -14.23 21.55
C ALA A 306 5.89 -13.89 22.20
N TYR A 307 5.25 -14.93 22.73
CA TYR A 307 3.90 -14.94 23.28
C TYR A 307 2.81 -14.49 22.29
N SER A 308 3.15 -14.45 21.00
CA SER A 308 2.16 -14.29 19.94
C SER A 308 1.18 -15.46 19.98
N ASN A 309 -0.09 -15.16 19.75
CA ASN A 309 -1.17 -16.15 19.82
C ASN A 309 -1.43 -16.83 18.50
N ASP A 310 -1.02 -16.23 17.40
CA ASP A 310 -1.38 -16.64 16.06
C ASP A 310 -0.16 -16.53 15.14
N VAL A 311 -0.13 -17.36 14.09
CA VAL A 311 0.86 -17.28 13.00
C VAL A 311 0.11 -17.15 11.68
N LEU A 312 0.49 -16.14 10.89
CA LEU A 312 -0.03 -15.91 9.55
C LEU A 312 0.86 -16.65 8.56
N ILE A 313 0.25 -17.48 7.73
CA ILE A 313 0.95 -18.27 6.73
C ILE A 313 0.30 -17.94 5.38
N HIS A 314 1.09 -17.38 4.47
CA HIS A 314 0.69 -17.18 3.08
C HIS A 314 1.31 -18.25 2.20
N LEU A 315 0.45 -18.96 1.47
CA LEU A 315 0.83 -19.94 0.47
C LEU A 315 0.48 -19.35 -0.90
N LEU A 316 1.49 -19.06 -1.71
CA LEU A 316 1.31 -18.57 -3.06
C LEU A 316 1.49 -19.71 -4.05
N PHE A 317 0.46 -19.92 -4.85
CA PHE A 317 0.43 -20.90 -5.92
C PHE A 317 0.52 -20.21 -7.28
N SER A 318 1.31 -20.75 -8.20
CA SER A 318 1.36 -20.29 -9.58
C SER A 318 1.65 -21.45 -10.54
N ASP A 319 0.96 -21.41 -11.67
CA ASP A 319 1.11 -22.35 -12.78
C ASP A 319 2.32 -22.02 -13.69
N GLU A 320 3.00 -20.90 -13.46
CA GLU A 320 4.18 -20.53 -14.22
C GLU A 320 5.26 -21.59 -14.12
N THR A 321 5.62 -22.24 -15.23
CA THR A 321 6.81 -23.09 -15.29
C THR A 321 8.05 -22.23 -15.18
N GLY A 322 8.59 -22.08 -13.97
CA GLY A 322 9.80 -21.30 -13.71
C GLY A 322 10.96 -21.69 -14.62
N GLY A 323 11.75 -20.71 -15.06
CA GLY A 323 12.98 -20.94 -15.82
C GLY A 323 13.91 -21.89 -15.07
N SER A 324 14.46 -22.88 -15.78
CA SER A 324 15.15 -24.10 -15.33
C SER A 324 16.34 -23.97 -14.38
N ASN A 325 16.66 -22.78 -13.87
CA ASN A 325 17.89 -22.53 -13.11
C ASN A 325 17.68 -22.45 -11.60
N CYS A 326 16.44 -22.61 -11.12
CA CYS A 326 16.19 -22.88 -9.72
C CYS A 326 16.59 -24.30 -9.36
N LYS A 327 17.87 -24.48 -9.05
CA LYS A 327 18.32 -25.63 -8.28
C LYS A 327 17.80 -25.44 -6.85
N SER A 328 16.54 -25.77 -6.65
CA SER A 328 16.08 -26.14 -5.33
C SER A 328 16.99 -27.28 -4.88
N ASP A 329 17.90 -27.00 -3.93
CA ASP A 329 18.68 -28.06 -3.27
C ASP A 329 17.77 -29.12 -2.63
N GLN A 330 16.47 -28.82 -2.51
CA GLN A 330 15.44 -29.79 -2.21
C GLN A 330 15.04 -30.57 -3.46
N LYS A 331 15.63 -31.76 -3.63
CA LYS A 331 15.12 -32.87 -4.47
C LYS A 331 13.79 -33.40 -3.91
N SER A 332 12.78 -32.56 -3.72
CA SER A 332 11.46 -32.93 -3.22
C SER A 332 10.43 -32.88 -4.33
N ASN A 333 9.43 -33.77 -4.27
CA ASN A 333 8.24 -33.66 -5.11
C ASN A 333 7.47 -32.42 -4.62
N PRO A 334 7.36 -31.38 -5.45
CA PRO A 334 6.70 -30.16 -5.03
C PRO A 334 5.18 -30.38 -4.95
N LEU A 335 4.51 -29.56 -4.15
CA LEU A 335 3.04 -29.56 -4.08
C LEU A 335 2.49 -29.21 -5.46
N LYS A 336 1.74 -30.14 -6.05
CA LYS A 336 1.09 -29.98 -7.35
C LYS A 336 -0.37 -30.41 -7.25
N PHE A 337 -1.25 -29.59 -7.81
CA PHE A 337 -2.60 -29.94 -8.17
C PHE A 337 -2.51 -30.82 -9.43
N GLU A 338 -3.14 -32.00 -9.42
CA GLU A 338 -3.11 -32.90 -10.58
C GLU A 338 -4.11 -32.45 -11.66
N SER A 339 -5.17 -31.75 -11.25
CA SER A 339 -6.22 -31.20 -12.09
C SER A 339 -6.74 -29.87 -11.52
N PRO A 340 -7.25 -28.95 -12.37
CA PRO A 340 -7.88 -27.67 -11.95
C PRO A 340 -9.02 -27.81 -10.94
N THR A 341 -9.65 -28.98 -10.87
CA THR A 341 -10.76 -29.27 -9.96
C THR A 341 -10.30 -29.91 -8.65
N ASP A 342 -9.02 -30.20 -8.51
CA ASP A 342 -8.52 -30.94 -7.37
C ASP A 342 -8.44 -30.06 -6.14
N SER A 343 -8.70 -30.69 -5.01
CA SER A 343 -8.40 -30.13 -3.70
C SER A 343 -7.17 -30.82 -3.14
N ILE A 344 -6.25 -30.04 -2.59
CA ILE A 344 -5.13 -30.56 -1.81
C ILE A 344 -5.47 -30.37 -0.35
N LYS A 345 -5.52 -31.47 0.41
CA LYS A 345 -5.57 -31.39 1.86
C LYS A 345 -4.14 -31.29 2.37
N ILE A 346 -3.80 -30.15 2.96
CA ILE A 346 -2.53 -29.98 3.67
C ILE A 346 -2.78 -29.99 5.17
N ASN A 347 -1.73 -30.33 5.89
CA ASN A 347 -1.65 -30.15 7.31
C ASN A 347 -0.42 -29.31 7.66
N LEU A 348 -0.63 -28.37 8.58
CA LEU A 348 0.38 -27.47 9.12
C LEU A 348 0.58 -27.79 10.60
N PHE A 349 1.83 -27.94 11.02
CA PHE A 349 2.20 -28.09 12.43
C PHE A 349 3.24 -27.05 12.83
N LEU A 350 3.08 -26.46 14.01
CA LEU A 350 4.14 -25.69 14.65
C LEU A 350 4.78 -26.53 15.76
N ILE A 351 6.10 -26.67 15.69
CA ILE A 351 6.91 -27.35 16.69
C ILE A 351 7.66 -26.30 17.52
N SER A 352 7.55 -26.41 18.83
CA SER A 352 8.21 -25.52 19.79
C SER A 352 9.72 -25.74 19.84
N PRO A 353 10.46 -24.83 20.51
CA PRO A 353 11.89 -25.01 20.77
C PRO A 353 12.22 -26.33 21.49
N ASP A 354 11.32 -26.80 22.36
CA ASP A 354 11.43 -28.08 23.09
C ASP A 354 11.09 -29.32 22.24
N HIS A 355 10.94 -29.15 20.92
CA HIS A 355 10.57 -30.19 19.97
C HIS A 355 9.16 -30.79 20.18
N GLU A 356 8.29 -30.11 20.91
CA GLU A 356 6.89 -30.50 21.08
C GLU A 356 6.01 -29.91 20.00
N LYS A 357 5.07 -30.71 19.48
CA LYS A 357 4.03 -30.21 18.57
C LYS A 357 2.96 -29.48 19.38
N LYS A 358 2.97 -28.15 19.38
CA LYS A 358 2.00 -27.33 20.11
C LYS A 358 0.72 -27.08 19.31
N CYS A 359 0.86 -26.85 18.01
CA CYS A 359 -0.21 -26.26 17.20
C CYS A 359 -0.36 -27.00 15.88
N SER A 360 -1.61 -27.16 15.42
CA SER A 360 -1.94 -27.92 14.22
C SER A 360 -3.17 -27.35 13.55
N THR A 361 -3.14 -27.23 12.23
CA THR A 361 -4.34 -26.93 11.44
C THR A 361 -4.36 -27.73 10.14
N ASP A 362 -5.52 -28.29 9.81
CA ASP A 362 -5.79 -28.95 8.53
C ASP A 362 -6.43 -27.93 7.60
N VAL A 363 -5.89 -27.77 6.40
CA VAL A 363 -6.40 -26.82 5.42
C VAL A 363 -6.66 -27.55 4.10
N ILE A 364 -7.86 -27.38 3.58
CA ILE A 364 -8.22 -27.86 2.25
C ILE A 364 -8.04 -26.69 1.29
N LEU A 365 -7.09 -26.84 0.36
CA LEU A 365 -6.79 -25.87 -0.67
C LEU A 365 -7.52 -26.27 -1.94
N PHE A 366 -8.35 -25.36 -2.44
CA PHE A 366 -9.00 -25.52 -3.74
C PHE A 366 -8.31 -24.65 -4.77
N GLN A 367 -8.04 -25.21 -5.93
CA GLN A 367 -7.65 -24.42 -7.10
C GLN A 367 -8.87 -23.66 -7.60
N GLU A 368 -8.72 -22.36 -7.82
CA GLU A 368 -9.81 -21.52 -8.33
C GLU A 368 -10.07 -21.88 -9.79
N ASN A 369 -11.25 -22.48 -10.04
CA ASN A 369 -11.67 -22.87 -11.39
C ASN A 369 -11.92 -21.64 -12.26
N LYS A 370 -10.94 -21.26 -13.09
CA LYS A 370 -11.15 -20.27 -14.14
C LYS A 370 -11.86 -20.89 -15.34
N LYS A 371 -13.19 -20.93 -15.27
CA LYS A 371 -14.02 -21.16 -16.46
C LYS A 371 -14.36 -19.80 -17.08
N ASN A 372 -13.77 -19.49 -18.24
CA ASN A 372 -14.31 -18.66 -19.33
C ASN A 372 -13.67 -17.30 -19.68
N GLU A 373 -12.56 -16.87 -19.09
CA GLU A 373 -11.89 -15.65 -19.58
C GLU A 373 -10.89 -16.01 -20.68
N SER A 374 -11.40 -16.00 -21.92
CA SER A 374 -10.71 -16.35 -23.17
C SER A 374 -9.65 -15.34 -23.64
N SER A 375 -9.08 -14.52 -22.75
CA SER A 375 -8.13 -13.48 -23.13
C SER A 375 -6.88 -13.47 -22.25
N GLN A 376 -5.79 -13.90 -22.89
CA GLN A 376 -4.37 -13.62 -22.65
C GLN A 376 -3.62 -14.42 -21.57
N THR A 377 -2.42 -14.83 -22.00
CA THR A 377 -1.47 -15.82 -21.48
C THR A 377 -0.70 -15.36 -20.23
N GLU A 378 -1.29 -14.53 -19.37
CA GLU A 378 -0.63 -14.14 -18.13
C GLU A 378 -0.80 -15.23 -17.08
N GLY A 379 0.32 -15.69 -16.49
CA GLY A 379 0.33 -16.78 -15.52
C GLY A 379 -0.61 -16.49 -14.33
N HIS A 380 -1.23 -17.55 -13.83
CA HIS A 380 -2.22 -17.43 -12.77
C HIS A 380 -1.56 -17.47 -11.39
N ILE A 381 -1.75 -16.44 -10.57
CA ILE A 381 -1.40 -16.49 -9.15
C ILE A 381 -2.66 -16.73 -8.31
N SER A 382 -2.60 -17.69 -7.40
CA SER A 382 -3.56 -17.83 -6.31
C SER A 382 -2.82 -17.74 -4.98
N MET A 383 -3.22 -16.79 -4.12
CA MET A 383 -2.69 -16.68 -2.76
C MET A 383 -3.71 -17.20 -1.76
N LYS A 384 -3.27 -18.07 -0.84
CA LYS A 384 -4.08 -18.58 0.26
C LYS A 384 -3.46 -18.16 1.59
N SER A 385 -4.23 -17.40 2.36
CA SER A 385 -3.83 -16.89 3.68
C SER A 385 -4.44 -17.77 4.76
N ILE A 386 -3.62 -18.24 5.68
CA ILE A 386 -4.00 -19.15 6.75
C ILE A 386 -3.60 -18.50 8.06
N LEU A 387 -4.58 -18.29 8.94
CA LEU A 387 -4.35 -17.88 10.31
C LEU A 387 -4.34 -19.13 11.19
N MET A 388 -3.20 -19.45 11.79
CA MET A 388 -3.04 -20.61 12.66
C MET A 388 -3.00 -20.18 14.13
N PRO A 389 -4.05 -20.45 14.92
CA PRO A 389 -4.03 -20.16 16.35
C PRO A 389 -3.12 -21.15 17.07
N CYS A 390 -2.21 -20.62 17.88
CA CYS A 390 -1.20 -21.39 18.57
C CYS A 390 -1.15 -21.12 20.09
N LYS A 391 -1.60 -19.93 20.53
CA LYS A 391 -1.64 -19.42 21.91
C LYS A 391 -0.28 -19.44 22.62
N ASN A 392 0.17 -18.28 23.10
CA ASN A 392 1.35 -18.13 23.95
C ASN A 392 2.61 -18.85 23.41
N MET A 393 3.03 -18.54 22.18
CA MET A 393 4.25 -19.15 21.64
C MET A 393 5.50 -18.66 22.39
N GLU A 394 6.12 -19.51 23.19
CA GLU A 394 7.34 -19.18 23.95
C GLU A 394 8.52 -18.66 23.07
N PRO A 395 9.46 -17.90 23.66
CA PRO A 395 10.67 -17.47 22.96
C PRO A 395 11.53 -18.65 22.48
N GLY A 396 12.17 -18.51 21.31
CA GLY A 396 13.12 -19.48 20.76
C GLY A 396 12.90 -19.80 19.27
N GLN A 397 13.59 -20.83 18.78
CA GLN A 397 13.46 -21.30 17.40
C GLN A 397 12.31 -22.30 17.26
N TRP A 398 11.23 -21.86 16.65
CA TRP A 398 10.10 -22.67 16.23
C TRP A 398 10.33 -23.27 14.84
N THR A 399 9.59 -24.34 14.54
CA THR A 399 9.61 -24.97 13.23
C THR A 399 8.18 -25.16 12.71
N LEU A 400 7.84 -24.45 11.63
CA LEU A 400 6.62 -24.73 10.87
C LEU A 400 6.89 -25.91 9.93
N GLN A 401 5.98 -26.88 9.95
CA GLN A 401 6.03 -28.03 9.06
C GLN A 401 4.75 -28.11 8.24
N LEU A 402 4.90 -28.31 6.95
CA LEU A 402 3.79 -28.42 6.00
C LEU A 402 3.85 -29.79 5.31
N TYR A 403 2.73 -30.49 5.29
CA TYR A 403 2.58 -31.80 4.65
C TYR A 403 1.32 -31.88 3.82
N GLN A 404 1.40 -32.51 2.66
CA GLN A 404 0.21 -32.92 1.90
C GLN A 404 -0.34 -34.23 2.50
N LEU A 405 -1.56 -34.19 3.01
CA LEU A 405 -2.29 -35.37 3.45
C LEU A 405 -2.88 -36.11 2.24
N GLU A 406 -3.55 -35.39 1.35
CA GLU A 406 -4.29 -35.96 0.22
C GLU A 406 -4.12 -35.11 -1.06
N PRO A 407 -3.80 -35.74 -2.21
CA PRO A 407 -3.24 -37.10 -2.34
C PRO A 407 -1.87 -37.19 -1.65
N THR A 408 -1.59 -38.29 -0.95
CA THR A 408 -0.37 -38.46 -0.13
C THR A 408 0.88 -38.59 -1.00
N LYS A 409 1.43 -37.45 -1.44
CA LYS A 409 2.53 -37.41 -2.41
C LYS A 409 3.69 -36.51 -2.02
N SER A 410 3.47 -35.50 -1.17
CA SER A 410 4.52 -34.51 -0.87
C SER A 410 5.43 -34.96 0.27
N ARG A 411 6.70 -34.58 0.16
CA ARG A 411 7.58 -34.53 1.34
C ARG A 411 7.18 -33.38 2.25
N LYS A 412 7.62 -33.49 3.49
CA LYS A 412 7.56 -32.48 4.54
C LYS A 412 8.35 -31.23 4.13
N TYR A 413 7.70 -30.07 4.12
CA TYR A 413 8.40 -28.78 4.11
C TYR A 413 8.67 -28.35 5.54
N ILE A 414 9.85 -27.77 5.78
CA ILE A 414 10.32 -27.38 7.11
C ILE A 414 10.79 -25.93 7.01
N PHE A 415 10.22 -25.08 7.84
CA PHE A 415 10.53 -23.66 7.86
C PHE A 415 10.88 -23.23 9.29
N PRO A 416 12.09 -22.70 9.52
CA PRO A 416 12.44 -22.12 10.82
C PRO A 416 11.69 -20.80 11.02
N VAL A 417 11.21 -20.57 12.23
CA VAL A 417 10.57 -19.32 12.68
C VAL A 417 11.19 -18.95 14.02
N TYR A 418 11.83 -17.80 14.13
CA TYR A 418 12.42 -17.37 15.40
C TYR A 418 11.45 -16.43 16.12
N LEU A 419 11.23 -16.65 17.41
CA LEU A 419 10.43 -15.75 18.26
C LEU A 419 11.30 -15.23 19.40
N LEU A 420 11.20 -13.94 19.71
CA LEU A 420 11.97 -13.29 20.76
C LEU A 420 11.06 -12.66 21.79
N ASP A 421 11.41 -12.83 23.07
CA ASP A 421 10.83 -12.00 24.12
C ASP A 421 11.37 -10.58 23.98
N LEU A 422 10.55 -9.67 23.45
CA LEU A 422 10.96 -8.28 23.27
C LEU A 422 10.86 -7.46 24.57
N GLN A 423 10.29 -8.05 25.63
CA GLN A 423 10.12 -7.39 26.94
C GLN A 423 11.24 -7.76 27.91
N ASP A 424 11.85 -8.94 27.75
CA ASP A 424 12.97 -9.41 28.56
C ASP A 424 14.31 -8.99 27.94
N GLU A 425 14.91 -7.92 28.48
CA GLU A 425 16.21 -7.42 28.02
C GLU A 425 17.35 -8.44 28.19
N ASP A 426 17.31 -9.24 29.26
CA ASP A 426 18.35 -10.22 29.53
C ASP A 426 18.28 -11.36 28.53
N TYR A 427 17.06 -11.83 28.23
CA TYR A 427 16.81 -12.80 27.16
C TYR A 427 17.36 -12.31 25.82
N ILE A 428 17.02 -11.07 25.43
CA ILE A 428 17.53 -10.48 24.18
C ILE A 428 19.06 -10.51 24.19
N ASN A 429 19.71 -9.98 25.23
CA ASN A 429 21.17 -9.91 25.32
C ASN A 429 21.84 -11.29 25.21
N ILE A 430 21.26 -12.33 25.82
CA ILE A 430 21.75 -13.71 25.77
C ILE A 430 21.65 -14.27 24.35
N HIS A 431 20.52 -14.04 23.67
CA HIS A 431 20.25 -14.59 22.34
C HIS A 431 20.70 -13.70 21.17
N MET A 432 21.19 -12.48 21.42
CA MET A 432 21.61 -11.56 20.36
C MET A 432 22.67 -12.15 19.42
N LYS A 433 23.56 -13.01 19.91
CA LYS A 433 24.56 -13.68 19.04
C LYS A 433 23.90 -14.62 18.05
N GLU A 434 22.91 -15.39 18.47
CA GLU A 434 22.13 -16.27 17.60
C GLU A 434 21.32 -15.45 16.60
N ILE A 435 20.71 -14.35 17.08
CA ILE A 435 19.95 -13.41 16.23
C ILE A 435 20.88 -12.79 15.19
N ALA A 436 22.10 -12.39 15.53
CA ALA A 436 23.07 -11.79 14.61
C ALA A 436 23.50 -12.76 13.50
N GLN A 437 23.54 -14.06 13.79
CA GLN A 437 23.75 -15.10 12.77
C GLN A 437 22.59 -15.20 11.76
N LEU A 438 21.42 -14.65 12.08
CA LEU A 438 20.30 -14.55 11.14
C LEU A 438 20.47 -13.37 10.16
N TRP A 439 21.57 -12.62 10.24
CA TRP A 439 21.87 -11.50 9.36
C TRP A 439 23.18 -11.70 8.62
N GLU A 440 23.25 -11.18 7.40
CA GLU A 440 24.43 -11.16 6.54
C GLU A 440 24.83 -9.72 6.24
N LEU A 441 26.12 -9.42 6.39
CA LEU A 441 26.70 -8.19 5.87
C LEU A 441 26.95 -8.36 4.37
N LYS A 442 26.21 -7.62 3.56
CA LYS A 442 26.29 -7.66 2.09
C LYS A 442 27.16 -6.55 1.51
N TYR A 443 27.22 -5.41 2.20
CA TYR A 443 27.99 -4.24 1.77
C TYR A 443 28.66 -3.56 2.97
N PHE A 444 29.88 -3.07 2.76
CA PHE A 444 30.64 -2.26 3.69
C PHE A 444 31.45 -1.26 2.88
N ASP A 445 31.33 0.03 3.18
CA ASP A 445 32.19 1.07 2.58
C ASP A 445 32.36 2.27 3.52
N PHE A 446 33.44 3.03 3.32
CA PHE A 446 33.72 4.25 4.08
C PHE A 446 33.02 5.45 3.43
N ILE A 447 32.31 6.25 4.22
CA ILE A 447 31.61 7.45 3.72
C ILE A 447 32.64 8.58 3.58
N LYS A 448 32.91 9.02 2.34
CA LYS A 448 33.75 10.21 2.12
C LYS A 448 32.91 11.47 2.34
N LYS A 449 33.54 12.56 2.77
CA LYS A 449 32.87 13.85 3.02
C LYS A 449 32.06 14.40 1.83
N ASN A 450 32.36 13.96 0.60
CA ASN A 450 31.65 14.36 -0.60
C ASN A 450 30.49 13.43 -1.01
N ASP A 451 30.34 12.25 -0.38
CA ASP A 451 29.35 11.22 -0.76
C ASP A 451 27.99 11.42 -0.07
N GLN A 452 27.73 12.58 0.53
CA GLN A 452 26.56 12.79 1.39
C GLN A 452 25.19 12.81 0.67
N SER A 453 25.12 12.70 -0.66
CA SER A 453 23.87 12.96 -1.40
C SER A 453 23.28 11.82 -2.24
N ASP A 454 24.04 10.80 -2.66
CA ASP A 454 23.50 9.84 -3.63
C ASP A 454 23.31 8.43 -3.03
N PHE A 455 22.08 8.15 -2.59
CA PHE A 455 21.62 6.79 -2.27
C PHE A 455 21.29 5.96 -3.54
N ILE A 456 21.49 6.53 -4.73
CA ILE A 456 20.89 6.04 -5.96
C ILE A 456 21.97 5.85 -7.02
N GLU A 457 22.59 4.68 -6.96
CA GLU A 457 22.72 3.76 -8.09
C GLU A 457 23.52 2.57 -7.56
N PRO A 458 22.89 1.42 -7.22
CA PRO A 458 23.67 0.21 -7.18
C PRO A 458 24.32 0.08 -8.57
N GLU A 459 25.65 0.08 -8.64
CA GLU A 459 26.35 -0.39 -9.83
C GLU A 459 25.88 -1.84 -10.07
N ILE A 460 24.80 -2.02 -10.83
CA ILE A 460 24.40 -3.32 -11.34
C ILE A 460 25.42 -3.65 -12.42
N LYS A 461 26.61 -4.08 -12.00
CA LYS A 461 27.55 -4.79 -12.86
C LYS A 461 26.89 -6.10 -13.23
N TYR A 462 26.13 -6.08 -14.32
CA TYR A 462 25.75 -7.29 -15.04
C TYR A 462 27.05 -7.98 -15.46
N THR A 463 27.52 -8.93 -14.66
CA THR A 463 28.39 -9.99 -15.13
C THR A 463 27.58 -10.81 -16.12
N SER A 464 27.55 -10.32 -17.36
CA SER A 464 26.99 -11.05 -18.49
C SER A 464 27.67 -12.41 -18.53
N PRO A 465 26.93 -13.53 -18.48
CA PRO A 465 27.53 -14.84 -18.68
C PRO A 465 28.08 -14.84 -20.11
N SER A 466 29.39 -15.05 -20.20
CA SER A 466 30.17 -15.24 -21.41
C SER A 466 29.38 -16.01 -22.48
N SER A 467 29.05 -15.32 -23.56
CA SER A 467 28.57 -15.92 -24.80
C SER A 467 29.69 -16.75 -25.42
N GLN A 468 29.57 -18.07 -25.30
CA GLN A 468 30.40 -19.03 -26.03
C GLN A 468 29.47 -19.96 -26.82
N TYR A 469 29.55 -19.84 -28.16
CA TYR A 469 29.06 -20.74 -29.21
C TYR A 469 27.52 -20.85 -29.37
N LEU A 470 26.89 -20.82 -30.55
CA LEU A 470 27.33 -21.21 -31.90
C LEU A 470 26.81 -20.26 -32.99
N SER A 471 27.68 -20.08 -33.99
CA SER A 471 27.43 -19.60 -35.35
C SER A 471 26.63 -20.60 -36.21
N HIS A 472 26.07 -20.07 -37.32
CA HIS A 472 25.27 -20.69 -38.41
C HIS A 472 23.75 -20.42 -38.24
N THR A 473 23.03 -19.75 -39.14
CA THR A 473 23.11 -19.73 -40.61
C THR A 473 22.54 -18.43 -41.20
N SER A 474 23.10 -18.05 -42.35
CA SER A 474 22.61 -17.05 -43.29
C SER A 474 21.19 -17.33 -43.79
N GLY A 475 20.34 -16.30 -43.90
CA GLY A 475 19.03 -16.47 -44.54
C GLY A 475 18.20 -15.21 -44.73
N LYS A 476 18.46 -14.50 -45.85
CA LYS A 476 17.54 -13.70 -46.67
C LYS A 476 16.60 -12.67 -45.98
N LYS A 477 16.94 -11.40 -46.26
CA LYS A 477 16.05 -10.22 -46.27
C LYS A 477 14.71 -10.50 -46.97
N LYS A 478 13.60 -10.22 -46.27
CA LYS A 478 12.33 -9.78 -46.86
C LYS A 478 11.80 -8.59 -46.07
N THR A 479 11.92 -7.42 -46.66
CA THR A 479 11.26 -6.18 -46.27
C THR A 479 9.77 -6.29 -46.61
N ASN A 480 8.92 -6.40 -45.59
CA ASN A 480 7.48 -6.18 -45.73
C ASN A 480 7.11 -4.89 -44.98
N SER A 481 6.72 -3.89 -45.75
CA SER A 481 6.12 -2.64 -45.32
C SER A 481 4.81 -2.90 -44.57
N VAL A 482 4.78 -2.54 -43.29
CA VAL A 482 3.55 -2.51 -42.48
C VAL A 482 2.78 -1.25 -42.83
N LYS A 483 1.57 -1.44 -43.39
CA LYS A 483 0.59 -0.39 -43.65
C LYS A 483 -0.01 0.07 -42.31
N ILE A 484 0.11 1.37 -42.04
CA ILE A 484 -0.65 2.09 -41.01
C ILE A 484 -2.11 2.18 -41.47
N PRO A 485 -3.11 1.72 -40.71
CA PRO A 485 -4.50 1.99 -41.03
C PRO A 485 -4.91 3.38 -40.52
N ASN A 486 -5.55 4.10 -41.43
CA ASN A 486 -6.10 5.45 -41.29
C ASN A 486 -6.99 5.63 -40.05
N SER A 487 -6.83 6.80 -39.46
CA SER A 487 -7.74 7.41 -38.49
C SER A 487 -9.15 7.54 -39.04
N LYS A 488 -10.12 6.91 -38.37
CA LYS A 488 -11.53 7.24 -38.53
C LYS A 488 -11.85 8.43 -37.62
N LYS A 489 -12.28 9.53 -38.25
CA LYS A 489 -12.98 10.65 -37.63
C LYS A 489 -14.26 10.14 -36.99
N GLU A 490 -14.37 10.22 -35.68
CA GLU A 490 -15.67 10.17 -34.99
C GLU A 490 -16.19 11.57 -34.71
N LYS A 491 -17.50 11.68 -34.95
CA LYS A 491 -18.28 12.90 -35.03
C LYS A 491 -18.64 13.39 -33.63
N PHE A 492 -18.66 14.71 -33.50
CA PHE A 492 -19.35 15.48 -32.47
C PHE A 492 -20.70 14.86 -32.09
N LEU A 493 -20.89 14.58 -30.80
CA LEU A 493 -22.20 14.42 -30.18
C LEU A 493 -22.51 15.66 -29.35
N VAL A 494 -23.63 16.25 -29.71
CA VAL A 494 -24.24 17.47 -29.19
C VAL A 494 -25.00 17.16 -27.90
N GLY A 495 -24.79 18.01 -26.89
CA GLY A 495 -25.80 18.50 -25.93
C GLY A 495 -26.66 17.49 -25.17
N ASN A 496 -26.19 17.08 -23.99
CA ASN A 496 -26.95 16.24 -23.05
C ASN A 496 -27.79 17.09 -22.06
N SER A 497 -28.83 17.78 -22.58
CA SER A 497 -29.84 18.46 -21.74
C SER A 497 -31.28 17.99 -21.97
N GLY A 498 -31.53 17.10 -22.95
CA GLY A 498 -32.87 16.60 -23.28
C GLY A 498 -33.34 15.37 -22.50
N PHE A 499 -32.42 14.61 -21.89
CA PHE A 499 -32.76 13.31 -21.28
C PHE A 499 -33.55 13.43 -19.98
N HIS A 500 -33.27 14.48 -19.18
CA HIS A 500 -34.00 14.74 -17.95
C HIS A 500 -35.44 15.19 -18.18
N HIS A 501 -35.69 15.97 -19.25
CA HIS A 501 -37.03 16.47 -19.55
C HIS A 501 -37.94 15.37 -20.11
N TRP A 502 -37.39 14.44 -20.90
CA TRP A 502 -38.13 13.28 -21.41
C TRP A 502 -38.53 12.29 -20.30
N TYR A 503 -37.66 12.12 -19.28
CA TYR A 503 -37.96 11.24 -18.14
C TYR A 503 -39.05 11.81 -17.23
N ILE A 504 -39.04 13.13 -17.01
CA ILE A 504 -39.97 13.82 -16.10
C ILE A 504 -41.36 14.00 -16.74
N CYS A 505 -41.46 14.37 -18.03
CA CYS A 505 -42.77 14.67 -18.63
C CYS A 505 -43.28 13.62 -19.64
N GLY A 506 -42.53 12.55 -19.99
CA GLY A 506 -42.95 11.60 -21.03
C GLY A 506 -42.84 10.09 -20.72
N GLY A 507 -41.81 9.66 -19.98
CA GLY A 507 -41.51 8.22 -19.83
C GLY A 507 -41.70 7.62 -18.43
N GLY A 508 -41.62 8.43 -17.36
CA GLY A 508 -41.61 7.94 -15.98
C GLY A 508 -42.91 7.29 -15.51
N PHE A 509 -44.06 7.69 -16.08
CA PHE A 509 -45.36 7.15 -15.69
C PHE A 509 -45.54 5.68 -16.14
N ALA A 510 -45.08 5.36 -17.36
CA ALA A 510 -45.18 4.00 -17.88
C ALA A 510 -44.24 3.04 -17.14
N SER A 511 -43.01 3.46 -16.83
CA SER A 511 -42.03 2.60 -16.14
C SER A 511 -42.41 2.33 -14.68
N THR A 512 -42.92 3.35 -13.97
CA THR A 512 -43.41 3.18 -12.60
C THR A 512 -44.68 2.32 -12.55
N PHE A 513 -45.59 2.47 -13.53
CA PHE A 513 -46.78 1.62 -13.63
C PHE A 513 -46.42 0.15 -13.90
N ILE A 514 -45.45 -0.11 -14.79
CA ILE A 514 -44.98 -1.46 -15.10
C ILE A 514 -44.30 -2.11 -13.87
N LEU A 515 -43.40 -1.38 -13.19
CA LEU A 515 -42.75 -1.89 -11.98
C LEU A 515 -43.76 -2.17 -10.85
N CYS A 516 -44.79 -1.32 -10.71
CA CYS A 516 -45.84 -1.53 -9.73
C CYS A 516 -46.69 -2.77 -10.07
N MET A 517 -47.03 -2.98 -11.34
CA MET A 517 -47.76 -4.18 -11.79
C MET A 517 -46.95 -5.47 -11.61
N ILE A 518 -45.65 -5.45 -11.89
CA ILE A 518 -44.75 -6.59 -11.64
C ILE A 518 -44.69 -6.92 -10.15
N PHE A 519 -44.60 -5.89 -9.29
CA PHE A 519 -44.57 -6.08 -7.84
C PHE A 519 -45.89 -6.64 -7.31
N LEU A 520 -47.03 -6.13 -7.79
CA LEU A 520 -48.36 -6.65 -7.45
C LEU A 520 -48.51 -8.11 -7.89
N LEU A 521 -48.09 -8.48 -9.10
CA LEU A 521 -48.16 -9.86 -9.60
C LEU A 521 -47.29 -10.82 -8.77
N PHE A 522 -46.09 -10.40 -8.36
CA PHE A 522 -45.23 -11.20 -7.50
C PHE A 522 -45.81 -11.40 -6.10
N PHE A 523 -46.53 -10.39 -5.60
CA PHE A 523 -47.05 -10.39 -4.24
C PHE A 523 -48.40 -11.13 -4.11
N PHE A 524 -49.30 -10.97 -5.09
CA PHE A 524 -50.55 -11.74 -5.17
C PHE A 524 -50.30 -13.25 -5.23
N ARG A 525 -49.15 -13.65 -5.78
CA ARG A 525 -48.74 -15.06 -5.82
C ARG A 525 -48.33 -15.64 -4.45
N LYS A 526 -47.97 -14.80 -3.47
CA LYS A 526 -47.34 -15.26 -2.22
C LYS A 526 -48.17 -15.01 -0.95
N TYR A 527 -49.02 -13.98 -0.89
CA TYR A 527 -49.77 -13.66 0.33
C TYR A 527 -51.16 -13.09 0.04
N PHE A 528 -52.20 -13.93 0.09
CA PHE A 528 -53.59 -13.50 -0.02
C PHE A 528 -54.21 -13.33 1.38
N ARG A 529 -54.16 -12.11 1.94
CA ARG A 529 -54.96 -11.73 3.12
C ARG A 529 -55.74 -10.44 2.84
N LEU A 530 -57.07 -10.56 2.84
CA LEU A 530 -58.02 -9.54 2.37
C LEU A 530 -57.87 -8.17 3.05
N ASN A 531 -57.47 -8.13 4.32
CA ASN A 531 -57.39 -6.87 5.08
C ASN A 531 -56.17 -6.01 4.73
N LEU A 532 -55.12 -6.58 4.12
CA LEU A 532 -53.97 -5.80 3.66
C LEU A 532 -54.27 -5.07 2.33
N LEU A 533 -55.17 -5.64 1.52
CA LEU A 533 -55.52 -5.13 0.19
C LEU A 533 -55.97 -3.67 0.22
N TRP A 534 -56.81 -3.30 1.20
CA TRP A 534 -57.35 -1.95 1.32
C TRP A 534 -56.28 -0.90 1.65
N VAL A 535 -55.31 -1.23 2.52
CA VAL A 535 -54.19 -0.33 2.86
C VAL A 535 -53.31 -0.08 1.63
N TYR A 536 -53.11 -1.10 0.79
CA TYR A 536 -52.35 -0.97 -0.45
C TYR A 536 -53.11 -0.18 -1.53
N ILE A 537 -54.42 -0.38 -1.67
CA ILE A 537 -55.25 0.42 -2.60
C ILE A 537 -55.19 1.90 -2.20
N LEU A 538 -55.31 2.20 -0.89
CA LEU A 538 -55.18 3.57 -0.38
C LEU A 538 -53.79 4.15 -0.62
N SER A 539 -52.72 3.38 -0.39
CA SER A 539 -51.34 3.82 -0.65
C SER A 539 -51.10 4.06 -2.15
N LEU A 540 -51.67 3.23 -3.03
CA LEU A 540 -51.55 3.41 -4.48
C LEU A 540 -52.27 4.68 -4.95
N ILE A 541 -53.49 4.93 -4.44
CA ILE A 541 -54.25 6.17 -4.73
C ILE A 541 -53.43 7.38 -4.28
N LEU A 542 -52.81 7.33 -3.10
CA LEU A 542 -51.97 8.41 -2.59
C LEU A 542 -50.76 8.69 -3.49
N VAL A 543 -50.05 7.64 -3.94
CA VAL A 543 -48.87 7.78 -4.83
C VAL A 543 -49.27 8.36 -6.18
N VAL A 544 -50.37 7.89 -6.78
CA VAL A 544 -50.87 8.43 -8.06
C VAL A 544 -51.27 9.90 -7.90
N PHE A 545 -51.94 10.25 -6.80
CA PHE A 545 -52.34 11.63 -6.52
C PHE A 545 -51.14 12.57 -6.35
N LEU A 546 -50.10 12.13 -5.61
CA LEU A 546 -48.84 12.87 -5.47
C LEU A 546 -48.11 13.05 -6.81
N GLN A 547 -48.13 12.03 -7.68
CA GLN A 547 -47.54 12.12 -9.01
C GLN A 547 -48.29 13.10 -9.91
N VAL A 548 -49.63 13.15 -9.84
CA VAL A 548 -50.44 14.13 -10.58
C VAL A 548 -50.13 15.55 -10.11
N ILE A 549 -50.04 15.78 -8.79
CA ILE A 549 -49.64 17.10 -8.25
C ILE A 549 -48.25 17.49 -8.75
N LEU A 550 -47.28 16.58 -8.68
CA LEU A 550 -45.91 16.83 -9.16
C LEU A 550 -45.89 17.14 -10.66
N PHE A 551 -46.70 16.45 -11.46
CA PHE A 551 -46.81 16.70 -12.89
C PHE A 551 -47.33 18.12 -13.19
N PHE A 552 -48.44 18.53 -12.55
CA PHE A 552 -48.99 19.88 -12.74
C PHE A 552 -48.08 20.98 -12.19
N THR A 553 -47.37 20.73 -11.08
CA THR A 553 -46.49 21.74 -10.48
C THR A 553 -45.15 21.90 -11.19
N LEU A 554 -44.63 20.87 -11.85
CA LEU A 554 -43.31 20.89 -12.48
C LEU A 554 -43.30 20.92 -14.01
N CYS A 555 -44.37 20.46 -14.70
CA CYS A 555 -44.45 20.52 -16.17
C CYS A 555 -45.32 21.68 -16.70
N GLU A 556 -45.99 22.46 -15.83
CA GLU A 556 -46.78 23.66 -16.22
C GLU A 556 -46.04 24.99 -15.97
N GLN A 557 -44.75 24.94 -15.60
CA GLN A 557 -43.78 26.04 -15.65
C GLN A 557 -42.74 25.78 -16.74
#